data_AF-A0A4Y2RFU7-F1
#
_entry.id   AF-A0A4Y2RFU7-F1
#
_cell.length_a   1.000
_cell.length_b   1.000
_cell.length_c   1.000
_cell.angle_alpha   90.00
_cell.angle_beta   90.00
_cell.angle_gamma   90.00
#
_symmetry.space_group_name_H-M   'P 1'
#
loop_
_entity.id
_entity.type
_entity.pdbx_description
1 polymer ?
#
loop_
_entity_poly.entity_id
_entity_poly.type
_entity_poly.pdbx_seq_one_letter_code
_entity_poly.pdbx_strand_id
1 'polypeptide(L)'
;MSPVVNSQVVKKRFSVSRAYMSPIVNQTRAKSPKRSDFLLGQAQMSPNCKPTEQVARMVNLTTVKECITEYIRNCSEEGHEEVFSNNEYRQNMSQDTLEWEANMMRRILRDDQRLIDVSTEICQEDSVLHASVVQDITCYRNILDINDKYQICRNYTTHALNYLQSRIDKMGEGRRDKFDEHYYCLMLLFDMNCFVNEFNKSCSSLAKDTVLEIIEKGFVLNDHCPVSIHLDILEMLEDFNLGTKEDIYVRQLLETD
;
A
#
# COMPACT_ATOMS: atom_id res chain seq x y z
N MET A 1 19.84 -39.54 -14.56
CA MET A 1 18.41 -39.18 -14.50
C MET A 1 18.23 -38.26 -13.31
N SER A 2 18.12 -36.96 -13.54
CA SER A 2 17.96 -35.95 -12.48
C SER A 2 16.48 -35.54 -12.41
N PRO A 3 15.90 -35.36 -11.22
CA PRO A 3 14.50 -35.00 -11.11
C PRO A 3 14.32 -33.50 -11.40
N VAL A 4 13.37 -33.23 -12.28
CA VAL A 4 12.82 -31.90 -12.54
C VAL A 4 11.93 -31.53 -11.35
N VAL A 5 12.36 -30.57 -10.54
CA VAL A 5 11.50 -29.96 -9.52
C VAL A 5 10.79 -28.78 -10.15
N ASN A 6 9.52 -29.01 -10.48
CA ASN A 6 8.58 -28.03 -10.96
C ASN A 6 7.87 -27.42 -9.75
N SER A 7 8.11 -26.14 -9.44
CA SER A 7 7.37 -25.42 -8.40
C SER A 7 7.21 -23.95 -8.76
N GLN A 8 6.28 -23.67 -9.68
CA GLN A 8 5.69 -22.34 -9.83
C GLN A 8 4.39 -22.28 -9.03
N VAL A 9 4.50 -21.97 -7.73
CA VAL A 9 3.39 -21.38 -6.97
C VAL A 9 3.69 -19.89 -6.85
N VAL A 10 3.28 -19.12 -7.85
CA VAL A 10 3.39 -17.66 -7.85
C VAL A 10 2.35 -17.10 -6.86
N LYS A 11 2.74 -16.95 -5.60
CA LYS A 11 1.97 -16.12 -4.64
C LYS A 11 1.98 -14.67 -5.15
N LYS A 12 0.81 -14.18 -5.58
CA LYS A 12 0.60 -12.77 -5.94
C LYS A 12 0.68 -11.94 -4.65
N ARG A 13 1.82 -11.31 -4.39
CA ARG A 13 1.97 -10.30 -3.35
C ARG A 13 1.30 -9.01 -3.82
N PHE A 14 0.46 -8.41 -2.97
CA PHE A 14 -0.20 -7.14 -3.22
C PHE A 14 0.71 -5.99 -2.78
N SER A 15 0.78 -4.92 -3.59
CA SER A 15 1.49 -3.69 -3.23
C SER A 15 0.61 -2.85 -2.32
N VAL A 16 1.17 -2.39 -1.21
CA VAL A 16 0.50 -1.56 -0.21
C VAL A 16 0.03 -0.24 -0.83
N SER A 17 0.87 0.39 -1.66
CA SER A 17 0.53 1.62 -2.40
C SER A 17 -0.62 1.46 -3.39
N ARG A 18 -0.81 0.25 -3.94
CA ARG A 18 -1.95 -0.07 -4.81
C ARG A 18 -3.27 -0.08 -4.04
N ALA A 19 -3.27 -0.52 -2.78
CA ALA A 19 -4.48 -0.53 -1.95
C ALA A 19 -4.98 0.90 -1.66
N TYR A 20 -4.09 1.88 -1.61
CA TYR A 20 -4.43 3.27 -1.26
C TYR A 20 -4.76 4.15 -2.48
N MET A 21 -4.03 4.01 -3.59
CA MET A 21 -4.25 4.84 -4.79
C MET A 21 -5.36 4.29 -5.71
N SER A 22 -5.55 2.97 -5.75
CA SER A 22 -6.49 2.34 -6.69
C SER A 22 -7.98 2.62 -6.40
N PRO A 23 -8.45 2.69 -5.14
CA PRO A 23 -9.83 3.07 -4.84
C PRO A 23 -10.15 4.51 -5.22
N ILE A 24 -9.19 5.43 -5.10
CA ILE A 24 -9.38 6.87 -5.39
C ILE A 24 -9.57 7.11 -6.89
N VAL A 25 -8.85 6.37 -7.72
CA VAL A 25 -8.71 6.68 -9.16
C VAL A 25 -9.64 5.85 -10.06
N ASN A 26 -10.10 4.68 -9.63
CA ASN A 26 -10.93 3.78 -10.46
C ASN A 26 -12.40 4.23 -10.66
N GLN A 27 -12.79 5.39 -10.15
CA GLN A 27 -14.20 5.78 -10.00
C GLN A 27 -14.83 6.51 -11.21
N THR A 28 -14.18 6.64 -12.37
CA THR A 28 -14.77 7.35 -13.53
C THR A 28 -15.12 6.44 -14.71
N ARG A 29 -15.44 5.16 -14.49
CA ARG A 29 -15.73 4.19 -15.57
C ARG A 29 -17.20 4.26 -16.05
N ALA A 30 -17.41 4.66 -17.31
CA ALA A 30 -18.56 4.18 -18.09
C ALA A 30 -18.30 2.72 -18.53
N LYS A 31 -19.29 1.85 -18.33
CA LYS A 31 -19.22 0.38 -18.48
C LYS A 31 -18.58 -0.08 -19.80
N SER A 32 -17.73 -1.12 -19.71
CA SER A 32 -17.51 -2.05 -20.82
C SER A 32 -17.73 -3.49 -20.30
N PRO A 33 -18.59 -4.30 -20.96
CA PRO A 33 -18.94 -5.62 -20.47
C PRO A 33 -17.93 -6.63 -20.99
N LYS A 34 -17.02 -7.11 -20.13
CA LYS A 34 -16.49 -8.49 -20.09
C LYS A 34 -15.40 -8.63 -19.02
N ARG A 35 -15.52 -9.74 -18.26
CA ARG A 35 -14.63 -10.27 -17.20
C ARG A 35 -14.53 -9.46 -15.91
N SER A 36 -15.49 -9.69 -15.03
CA SER A 36 -15.43 -9.44 -13.59
C SER A 36 -15.17 -10.77 -12.88
N ASP A 37 -13.90 -11.13 -12.70
CA ASP A 37 -13.45 -12.22 -11.82
C ASP A 37 -11.97 -11.99 -11.53
N PHE A 38 -11.63 -10.92 -10.81
CA PHE A 38 -10.32 -10.77 -10.16
C PHE A 38 -10.37 -9.47 -9.34
N LEU A 39 -10.41 -9.59 -8.02
CA LEU A 39 -9.92 -8.63 -7.00
C LEU A 39 -10.46 -9.09 -5.64
N LEU A 40 -9.70 -9.93 -4.94
CA LEU A 40 -9.73 -10.11 -3.48
C LEU A 40 -8.57 -11.04 -3.13
N GLY A 41 -7.46 -10.44 -2.69
CA GLY A 41 -6.37 -11.18 -2.08
C GLY A 41 -6.84 -11.76 -0.76
N GLN A 42 -6.73 -13.08 -0.62
CA GLN A 42 -6.96 -13.81 0.62
C GLN A 42 -5.93 -13.41 1.68
N ALA A 43 -6.13 -12.29 2.35
CA ALA A 43 -6.04 -12.33 3.81
C ALA A 43 -7.33 -13.02 4.28
N GLN A 44 -7.28 -13.87 5.31
CA GLN A 44 -8.50 -14.31 5.99
C GLN A 44 -9.12 -13.09 6.69
N MET A 45 -9.72 -12.20 5.91
CA MET A 45 -10.59 -11.16 6.42
C MET A 45 -11.83 -11.87 6.97
N SER A 46 -12.25 -11.39 8.14
CA SER A 46 -13.51 -11.77 8.78
C SER A 46 -14.62 -11.93 7.72
N PRO A 47 -15.46 -12.98 7.77
CA PRO A 47 -16.52 -13.20 6.80
C PRO A 47 -17.53 -12.04 6.71
N ASN A 48 -17.62 -11.21 7.76
CA ASN A 48 -18.45 -10.00 7.79
C ASN A 48 -17.70 -8.74 7.31
N CYS A 49 -16.38 -8.81 7.17
CA CYS A 49 -15.50 -7.75 6.64
C CYS A 49 -15.11 -8.03 5.19
N LYS A 50 -15.92 -8.79 4.45
CA LYS A 50 -15.74 -8.91 3.00
C LYS A 50 -16.33 -7.66 2.36
N PRO A 51 -15.58 -6.98 1.45
CA PRO A 51 -16.19 -6.01 0.56
C PRO A 51 -17.36 -6.69 -0.13
N THR A 52 -18.58 -6.16 0.06
CA THR A 52 -19.74 -6.64 -0.68
C THR A 52 -19.46 -6.46 -2.18
N GLU A 53 -20.09 -7.25 -3.04
CA GLU A 53 -19.99 -7.17 -4.51
C GLU A 53 -20.26 -5.75 -5.08
N GLN A 54 -20.73 -4.82 -4.24
CA GLN A 54 -20.93 -3.40 -4.52
C GLN A 54 -19.62 -2.61 -4.65
N VAL A 55 -18.54 -2.98 -3.96
CA VAL A 55 -17.26 -2.24 -4.00
C VAL A 55 -16.65 -2.23 -5.41
N ALA A 56 -16.90 -3.29 -6.19
CA ALA A 56 -16.46 -3.39 -7.58
C ALA A 56 -17.24 -2.52 -8.59
N ARG A 57 -18.28 -1.79 -8.14
CA ARG A 57 -19.18 -1.01 -9.01
C ARG A 57 -19.17 0.50 -8.73
N MET A 58 -18.23 1.00 -7.92
CA MET A 58 -18.29 2.38 -7.45
C MET A 58 -17.74 3.36 -8.49
N VAL A 59 -18.60 4.28 -8.95
CA VAL A 59 -18.33 5.29 -9.99
C VAL A 59 -18.49 6.72 -9.44
N ASN A 60 -18.63 6.88 -8.11
CA ASN A 60 -18.83 8.17 -7.46
C ASN A 60 -18.09 8.18 -6.11
N LEU A 61 -17.30 9.23 -5.91
CA LEU A 61 -16.50 9.51 -4.72
C LEU A 61 -17.33 9.49 -3.43
N THR A 62 -18.57 9.96 -3.50
CA THR A 62 -19.54 9.90 -2.41
C THR A 62 -19.86 8.45 -2.02
N THR A 63 -20.05 7.58 -3.01
CA THR A 63 -20.38 6.16 -2.79
C THR A 63 -19.18 5.36 -2.27
N VAL A 64 -17.95 5.71 -2.68
CA VAL A 64 -16.75 5.10 -2.08
C VAL A 64 -16.56 5.56 -0.65
N LYS A 65 -16.74 6.85 -0.36
CA LYS A 65 -16.72 7.35 1.02
C LYS A 65 -17.74 6.62 1.89
N GLU A 66 -18.99 6.51 1.43
CA GLU A 66 -20.05 5.78 2.13
C GLU A 66 -19.67 4.32 2.36
N CYS A 67 -19.10 3.65 1.35
CA CYS A 67 -18.66 2.26 1.48
C CYS A 67 -17.54 2.07 2.49
N ILE A 68 -16.50 2.91 2.47
CA ILE A 68 -15.38 2.77 3.41
C ILE A 68 -15.88 3.12 4.81
N THR A 69 -16.75 4.13 4.95
CA THR A 69 -17.38 4.50 6.23
C THR A 69 -18.23 3.36 6.78
N GLU A 70 -19.06 2.73 5.94
CA GLU A 70 -19.86 1.57 6.32
C GLU A 70 -18.97 0.38 6.70
N TYR A 71 -17.89 0.14 5.96
CA TYR A 71 -16.90 -0.89 6.27
C TYR A 71 -16.26 -0.65 7.64
N ILE A 72 -15.76 0.56 7.93
CA ILE A 72 -15.17 0.89 9.22
C ILE A 72 -16.20 0.77 10.34
N ARG A 73 -17.42 1.28 10.14
CA ARG A 73 -18.49 1.19 11.14
C ARG A 73 -18.84 -0.27 11.46
N ASN A 74 -18.99 -1.11 10.45
CA ASN A 74 -19.27 -2.55 10.64
C ASN A 74 -18.08 -3.28 11.30
N CYS A 75 -16.85 -2.83 11.05
CA CYS A 75 -15.66 -3.34 11.74
C CYS A 75 -15.51 -2.81 13.18
N SER A 76 -16.08 -1.65 13.50
CA SER A 76 -15.91 -0.93 14.77
C SER A 76 -17.04 -1.14 15.78
N GLU A 77 -18.30 -1.33 15.34
CA GLU A 77 -19.46 -1.30 16.24
C GLU A 77 -19.94 -2.70 16.69
N GLU A 78 -19.75 -3.77 15.89
CA GLU A 78 -20.40 -5.08 16.19
C GLU A 78 -19.54 -6.34 15.93
N GLY A 79 -18.27 -6.23 15.55
CA GLY A 79 -17.49 -7.37 15.03
C GLY A 79 -16.50 -8.07 15.97
N HIS A 80 -16.18 -7.51 17.14
CA HIS A 80 -15.03 -8.00 17.91
C HIS A 80 -15.31 -9.26 18.75
N GLU A 81 -16.55 -9.50 19.16
CA GLU A 81 -16.88 -10.64 20.03
C GLU A 81 -17.35 -11.90 19.27
N GLU A 82 -17.99 -11.78 18.10
CA GLU A 82 -18.65 -12.95 17.45
C GLU A 82 -17.96 -13.49 16.18
N VAL A 83 -17.00 -12.79 15.58
CA VAL A 83 -16.58 -13.12 14.19
C VAL A 83 -15.38 -14.08 14.08
N PHE A 84 -14.82 -14.53 15.19
CA PHE A 84 -13.82 -15.62 15.24
C PHE A 84 -14.41 -16.92 15.80
N SER A 85 -15.62 -17.27 15.38
CA SER A 85 -16.35 -18.46 15.84
C SER A 85 -15.75 -19.82 15.45
N ASN A 86 -14.57 -19.86 14.79
CA ASN A 86 -13.69 -21.02 14.85
C ASN A 86 -12.65 -20.84 15.96
N ASN A 87 -13.16 -20.89 17.19
CA ASN A 87 -12.47 -20.59 18.45
C ASN A 87 -11.31 -21.56 18.75
N GLU A 88 -11.20 -22.68 18.04
CA GLU A 88 -10.21 -23.72 18.29
C GLU A 88 -8.76 -23.27 17.99
N TYR A 89 -8.58 -22.34 17.04
CA TYR A 89 -7.25 -21.79 16.72
C TYR A 89 -6.81 -20.74 17.75
N ARG A 90 -7.70 -19.81 18.12
CA ARG A 90 -7.41 -18.76 19.11
C ARG A 90 -7.22 -19.30 20.52
N GLN A 91 -7.92 -20.37 20.89
CA GLN A 91 -7.74 -21.03 22.20
C GLN A 91 -6.33 -21.58 22.42
N ASN A 92 -5.57 -21.82 21.34
CA ASN A 92 -4.19 -22.32 21.41
C ASN A 92 -3.12 -21.24 21.18
N MET A 93 -3.50 -19.97 21.00
CA MET A 93 -2.54 -18.88 20.81
C MET A 93 -1.97 -18.42 22.15
N SER A 94 -0.69 -18.07 22.16
CA SER A 94 -0.09 -17.40 23.32
C SER A 94 -0.67 -16.00 23.50
N GLN A 95 -0.63 -15.49 24.73
CA GLN A 95 -1.07 -14.12 25.03
C GLN A 95 -0.35 -13.08 24.16
N ASP A 96 0.96 -13.26 23.95
CA ASP A 96 1.77 -12.38 23.10
C ASP A 96 1.27 -12.36 21.64
N THR A 97 0.81 -13.50 21.14
CA THR A 97 0.27 -13.60 19.77
C THR A 97 -1.08 -12.88 19.65
N LEU A 98 -1.95 -12.99 20.67
CA LEU A 98 -3.22 -12.28 20.72
C LEU A 98 -3.02 -10.76 20.83
N GLU A 99 -2.04 -10.33 21.63
CA GLU A 99 -1.69 -8.92 21.75
C GLU A 99 -1.14 -8.37 20.43
N TRP A 100 -0.26 -9.12 19.77
CA TRP A 100 0.27 -8.76 18.45
C TRP A 100 -0.86 -8.63 17.41
N GLU A 101 -1.80 -9.58 17.36
CA GLU A 101 -2.95 -9.53 16.44
C GLU A 101 -3.83 -8.30 16.72
N ALA A 102 -4.12 -8.00 17.98
CA ALA A 102 -4.90 -6.83 18.37
C ALA A 102 -4.18 -5.52 18.02
N ASN A 103 -2.86 -5.45 18.20
CA ASN A 103 -2.03 -4.32 17.80
C ASN A 103 -2.02 -4.14 16.28
N MET A 104 -1.90 -5.23 15.51
CA MET A 104 -1.97 -5.20 14.04
C MET A 104 -3.33 -4.68 13.55
N MET A 105 -4.44 -5.17 14.12
CA MET A 105 -5.78 -4.70 13.77
C MET A 105 -5.97 -3.21 14.10
N ARG A 106 -5.48 -2.75 15.25
CA ARG A 106 -5.53 -1.32 15.62
C ARG A 106 -4.74 -0.43 14.65
N ARG A 107 -3.63 -0.92 14.09
CA ARG A 107 -2.87 -0.21 13.05
C ARG A 107 -3.66 -0.12 11.74
N ILE A 108 -4.19 -1.26 11.27
CA ILE A 108 -5.02 -1.30 10.05
C ILE A 108 -6.20 -0.34 10.13
N LEU A 109 -6.93 -0.34 11.25
CA LEU A 109 -8.07 0.56 11.43
C LEU A 109 -7.67 2.05 11.44
N ARG A 110 -6.47 2.37 11.95
CA ARG A 110 -5.95 3.74 11.94
C ARG A 110 -5.59 4.18 10.52
N ASP A 111 -4.94 3.31 9.75
CA ASP A 111 -4.61 3.59 8.35
C ASP A 111 -5.89 3.73 7.50
N ASP A 112 -6.87 2.84 7.70
CA ASP A 112 -8.18 2.91 7.02
C ASP A 112 -8.90 4.22 7.35
N GLN A 113 -8.88 4.67 8.62
CA GLN A 113 -9.47 5.95 9.00
C GLN A 113 -8.78 7.13 8.32
N ARG A 114 -7.45 7.16 8.28
CA ARG A 114 -6.70 8.22 7.56
C ARG A 114 -7.01 8.23 6.07
N LEU A 115 -7.15 7.05 5.48
CA LEU A 115 -7.58 6.93 4.08
C LEU A 115 -8.99 7.49 3.87
N ILE A 116 -9.94 7.26 4.79
CA ILE A 116 -11.26 7.90 4.76
C ILE A 116 -11.13 9.42 4.83
N ASP A 117 -10.30 9.93 5.73
CA ASP A 117 -10.17 11.36 5.98
C ASP A 117 -9.62 12.07 4.72
N VAL A 118 -8.56 11.53 4.12
CA VAL A 118 -8.00 12.03 2.86
C VAL A 118 -8.98 11.89 1.71
N SER A 119 -9.64 10.74 1.60
CA SER A 119 -10.64 10.54 0.55
C SER A 119 -11.77 11.55 0.70
N THR A 120 -12.19 11.85 1.94
CA THR A 120 -13.22 12.85 2.23
C THR A 120 -12.77 14.24 1.81
N GLU A 121 -11.53 14.63 2.10
CA GLU A 121 -10.97 15.90 1.64
C GLU A 121 -10.94 15.99 0.11
N ILE A 122 -10.51 14.93 -0.58
CA ILE A 122 -10.54 14.85 -2.06
C ILE A 122 -11.97 14.96 -2.60
N CYS A 123 -13.00 14.53 -1.85
CA CYS A 123 -14.40 14.65 -2.26
C CYS A 123 -14.99 16.05 -2.06
N GLN A 124 -14.37 16.89 -1.23
CA GLN A 124 -14.86 18.24 -0.95
C GLN A 124 -14.47 19.19 -2.07
N GLU A 125 -15.44 19.66 -2.86
CA GLU A 125 -15.22 20.50 -4.05
C GLU A 125 -14.45 21.80 -3.76
N ASP A 126 -14.55 22.31 -2.54
CA ASP A 126 -13.86 23.51 -2.06
C ASP A 126 -12.47 23.25 -1.47
N SER A 127 -12.02 21.99 -1.39
CA SER A 127 -10.70 21.66 -0.86
C SER A 127 -9.61 21.88 -1.91
N VAL A 128 -8.43 22.32 -1.44
CA VAL A 128 -7.24 22.47 -2.31
C VAL A 128 -6.82 21.13 -2.88
N LEU A 129 -6.89 20.07 -2.07
CA LEU A 129 -6.52 18.72 -2.49
C LEU A 129 -7.44 18.17 -3.59
N HIS A 130 -8.75 18.46 -3.53
CA HIS A 130 -9.70 18.13 -4.59
C HIS A 130 -9.29 18.75 -5.93
N ALA A 131 -9.03 20.07 -5.94
CA ALA A 131 -8.66 20.77 -7.16
C ALA A 131 -7.39 20.18 -7.80
N SER A 132 -6.36 19.90 -6.98
CA SER A 132 -5.12 19.28 -7.43
C SER A 132 -5.32 17.86 -7.97
N VAL A 133 -6.14 17.03 -7.31
CA VAL A 133 -6.40 15.65 -7.76
C VAL A 133 -7.23 15.63 -9.05
N VAL A 134 -8.30 16.43 -9.13
CA VAL A 134 -9.19 16.46 -10.30
C VAL A 134 -8.44 16.88 -11.56
N GLN A 135 -7.46 17.78 -11.43
CA GLN A 135 -6.61 18.21 -12.54
C GLN A 135 -5.88 17.04 -13.21
N ASP A 136 -5.38 16.07 -12.44
CA ASP A 136 -4.57 14.96 -12.92
C ASP A 136 -5.27 13.59 -12.89
N ILE A 137 -6.53 13.51 -12.47
CA ILE A 137 -7.21 12.23 -12.21
C ILE A 137 -7.21 11.26 -13.41
N THR A 138 -7.31 11.80 -14.63
CA THR A 138 -7.26 10.99 -15.86
C THR A 138 -5.85 10.44 -16.09
N CYS A 139 -4.82 11.24 -15.81
CA CYS A 139 -3.43 10.78 -15.89
C CYS A 139 -3.15 9.71 -14.82
N TYR A 140 -3.57 9.96 -13.58
CA TYR A 140 -3.41 9.00 -12.49
C TYR A 140 -3.98 7.64 -12.85
N ARG A 141 -5.17 7.64 -13.47
CA ARG A 141 -5.84 6.43 -13.91
C ARG A 141 -5.04 5.65 -14.93
N ASN A 142 -4.51 6.33 -15.93
CA ASN A 142 -3.71 5.68 -16.95
C ASN A 142 -2.47 5.01 -16.35
N ILE A 143 -1.79 5.67 -15.39
CA ILE A 143 -0.62 5.09 -14.72
C ILE A 143 -1.00 3.85 -13.93
N LEU A 144 -2.09 3.90 -13.16
CA LEU A 144 -2.54 2.74 -12.40
C LEU A 144 -2.92 1.57 -13.33
N ASP A 145 -3.60 1.83 -14.44
CA ASP A 145 -3.96 0.81 -15.44
C ASP A 145 -2.70 0.18 -16.09
N ILE A 146 -1.72 1.02 -16.43
CA ILE A 146 -0.42 0.57 -16.96
C ILE A 146 0.30 -0.29 -15.91
N ASN A 147 0.40 0.18 -14.66
CA ASN A 147 1.05 -0.56 -13.60
C ASN A 147 0.32 -1.89 -13.30
N ASP A 148 -1.01 -1.91 -13.32
CA ASP A 148 -1.78 -3.14 -13.14
C ASP A 148 -1.47 -4.17 -14.22
N LYS A 149 -1.38 -3.71 -15.47
CA LYS A 149 -1.10 -4.56 -16.63
C LYS A 149 0.36 -5.03 -16.70
N TYR A 150 1.31 -4.16 -16.40
CA TYR A 150 2.74 -4.39 -16.65
C TYR A 150 3.58 -4.59 -15.40
N GLN A 151 2.99 -4.38 -14.22
CA GLN A 151 3.64 -4.56 -12.91
C GLN A 151 4.92 -3.71 -12.77
N ILE A 152 4.90 -2.47 -13.28
CA ILE A 152 6.06 -1.58 -13.35
C ILE A 152 6.66 -1.37 -11.96
N CYS A 153 5.83 -1.00 -10.98
CA CYS A 153 6.32 -0.73 -9.63
C CYS A 153 6.78 -1.97 -8.88
N ARG A 154 6.15 -3.13 -9.13
CA ARG A 154 6.64 -4.39 -8.56
C ARG A 154 8.04 -4.73 -9.09
N ASN A 155 8.29 -4.52 -10.37
CA ASN A 155 9.59 -4.76 -10.98
C ASN A 155 10.63 -3.77 -10.45
N TYR A 156 10.27 -2.50 -10.33
CA TYR A 156 11.10 -1.46 -9.71
C TYR A 156 11.51 -1.83 -8.28
N THR A 157 10.54 -2.15 -7.42
CA THR A 157 10.78 -2.53 -6.02
C THR A 157 11.63 -3.79 -5.92
N THR A 158 11.36 -4.79 -6.75
CA THR A 158 12.18 -6.02 -6.80
C THR A 158 13.62 -5.70 -7.19
N HIS A 159 13.83 -4.84 -8.19
CA HIS A 159 15.16 -4.41 -8.61
C HIS A 159 15.89 -3.66 -7.49
N ALA A 160 15.22 -2.71 -6.83
CA ALA A 160 15.79 -1.92 -5.75
C ALA A 160 16.21 -2.78 -4.54
N LEU A 161 15.34 -3.69 -4.10
CA LEU A 161 15.64 -4.62 -3.01
C LEU A 161 16.79 -5.57 -3.36
N ASN A 162 16.83 -6.09 -4.60
CA ASN A 162 17.94 -6.93 -5.06
C ASN A 162 19.27 -6.17 -5.10
N TYR A 163 19.24 -4.90 -5.51
CA TYR A 163 20.42 -4.04 -5.51
C TYR A 163 20.99 -3.91 -4.08
N LEU A 164 20.14 -3.54 -3.11
CA LEU A 164 20.54 -3.36 -1.72
C LEU A 164 21.00 -4.67 -1.07
N GLN A 165 20.29 -5.78 -1.30
CA GLN A 165 20.72 -7.10 -0.81
C GLN A 165 22.13 -7.44 -1.32
N SER A 166 22.39 -7.22 -2.62
CA SER A 166 23.68 -7.51 -3.21
C SER A 166 24.81 -6.64 -2.63
N ARG A 167 24.50 -5.44 -2.16
CA ARG A 167 25.44 -4.55 -1.48
C ARG A 167 25.75 -5.06 -0.07
N ILE A 168 24.74 -5.43 0.69
CA ILE A 168 24.89 -5.98 2.04
C ILE A 168 25.70 -7.28 2.00
N ASP A 169 25.38 -8.18 1.08
CA ASP A 169 26.11 -9.44 0.91
C ASP A 169 27.59 -9.22 0.59
N LYS A 170 27.91 -8.19 -0.22
CA LYS A 170 29.30 -7.81 -0.55
C LYS A 170 30.05 -7.19 0.62
N MET A 171 29.35 -6.52 1.54
CA MET A 171 29.97 -5.92 2.72
C MET A 171 30.32 -6.95 3.80
N GLY A 172 29.83 -8.19 3.68
CA GLY A 172 30.18 -9.29 4.58
C GLY A 172 29.73 -9.07 6.03
N GLU A 173 28.89 -8.07 6.27
CA GLU A 173 28.35 -7.80 7.59
C GLU A 173 27.31 -8.88 7.92
N GLY A 174 27.51 -9.60 9.04
CA GLY A 174 26.56 -10.62 9.56
C GLY A 174 25.21 -10.06 10.00
N ARG A 175 24.74 -8.94 9.44
CA ARG A 175 23.50 -8.23 9.77
C ARG A 175 22.26 -8.77 9.03
N ARG A 176 22.23 -10.05 8.65
CA ARG A 176 21.07 -10.64 7.96
C ARG A 176 19.78 -10.46 8.77
N ASP A 177 19.86 -10.62 10.09
CA ASP A 177 18.70 -10.52 10.99
C ASP A 177 18.14 -9.09 11.05
N LYS A 178 18.98 -8.07 10.84
CA LYS A 178 18.52 -6.66 10.77
C LYS A 178 17.88 -6.33 9.43
N PHE A 179 18.28 -7.02 8.36
CA PHE A 179 17.74 -6.73 7.04
C PHE A 179 16.25 -7.03 6.95
N ASP A 180 15.75 -8.01 7.70
CA ASP A 180 14.31 -8.34 7.70
C ASP A 180 13.44 -7.17 8.20
N GLU A 181 13.89 -6.43 9.22
CA GLU A 181 13.18 -5.23 9.71
C GLU A 181 13.24 -4.09 8.69
N HIS A 182 14.39 -3.89 8.04
CA HIS A 182 14.57 -2.87 7.01
C HIS A 182 13.80 -3.21 5.73
N TYR A 183 13.69 -4.50 5.41
CA TYR A 183 13.11 -4.99 4.17
C TYR A 183 11.66 -4.53 4.00
N TYR A 184 10.85 -4.60 5.05
CA TYR A 184 9.45 -4.17 4.98
C TYR A 184 9.33 -2.65 4.77
N CYS A 185 10.13 -1.86 5.49
CA CYS A 185 10.17 -0.41 5.29
C CYS A 185 10.64 -0.06 3.86
N LEU A 186 11.75 -0.64 3.39
CA LEU A 186 12.27 -0.39 2.05
C LEU A 186 11.30 -0.83 0.96
N MET A 187 10.66 -2.00 1.10
CA MET A 187 9.68 -2.49 0.14
C MET A 187 8.52 -1.50 0.00
N LEU A 188 8.02 -0.98 1.12
CA LEU A 188 6.96 0.02 1.15
C LEU A 188 7.40 1.33 0.49
N LEU A 189 8.57 1.85 0.89
CA LEU A 189 9.10 3.12 0.39
C LEU A 189 9.40 3.04 -1.12
N PHE A 190 9.97 1.95 -1.62
CA PHE A 190 10.21 1.79 -3.06
C PHE A 190 8.92 1.64 -3.86
N ASP A 191 7.91 0.95 -3.30
CA ASP A 191 6.58 0.88 -3.93
C ASP A 191 5.97 2.29 -4.03
N MET A 192 5.98 3.07 -2.95
CA MET A 192 5.53 4.47 -2.94
C MET A 192 6.33 5.33 -3.92
N ASN A 193 7.67 5.21 -3.90
CA ASN A 193 8.55 6.00 -4.74
C ASN A 193 8.31 5.75 -6.22
N CYS A 194 8.08 4.49 -6.61
CA CYS A 194 7.73 4.18 -7.99
C CYS A 194 6.48 4.93 -8.44
N PHE A 195 5.40 4.89 -7.66
CA PHE A 195 4.17 5.60 -8.03
C PHE A 195 4.41 7.10 -8.14
N VAL A 196 5.06 7.71 -7.15
CA VAL A 196 5.40 9.14 -7.18
C VAL A 196 6.23 9.48 -8.43
N ASN A 197 7.21 8.64 -8.78
CA ASN A 197 8.06 8.82 -9.95
C ASN A 197 7.27 8.72 -11.27
N GLU A 198 6.38 7.72 -11.39
CA GLU A 198 5.53 7.57 -12.58
C GLU A 198 4.60 8.77 -12.76
N PHE A 199 3.95 9.21 -11.67
CA PHE A 199 3.09 10.40 -11.70
C PHE A 199 3.88 11.68 -12.05
N ASN A 200 5.07 11.86 -11.48
CA ASN A 200 5.96 12.98 -11.80
C ASN A 200 6.36 13.01 -13.28
N LYS A 201 6.64 11.83 -13.86
CA LYS A 201 7.08 11.71 -15.26
C LYS A 201 5.96 11.93 -16.27
N SER A 202 4.72 11.57 -15.91
CA SER A 202 3.63 11.43 -16.89
C SER A 202 2.48 12.41 -16.72
N CYS A 203 2.33 13.03 -15.55
CA CYS A 203 1.23 13.92 -15.23
C CYS A 203 1.69 15.38 -15.13
N SER A 204 0.85 16.28 -14.59
CA SER A 204 1.23 17.68 -14.42
C SER A 204 2.42 17.85 -13.47
N SER A 205 3.04 19.04 -13.49
CA SER A 205 4.12 19.38 -12.58
C SER A 205 3.72 19.36 -11.09
N LEU A 206 2.43 19.40 -10.77
CA LEU A 206 1.91 19.35 -9.40
C LEU A 206 1.61 17.92 -8.92
N ALA A 207 1.60 16.95 -9.84
CA ALA A 207 1.19 15.58 -9.55
C ALA A 207 2.03 14.92 -8.46
N LYS A 208 3.34 15.11 -8.54
CA LYS A 208 4.31 14.56 -7.57
C LYS A 208 4.01 15.05 -6.16
N ASP A 209 3.87 16.36 -5.97
CA ASP A 209 3.59 16.97 -4.66
C ASP A 209 2.21 16.56 -4.14
N THR A 210 1.21 16.51 -5.02
CA THR A 210 -0.16 16.07 -4.68
C THR A 210 -0.18 14.62 -4.17
N VAL A 211 0.53 13.72 -4.84
CA VAL A 211 0.57 12.30 -4.43
C VAL A 211 1.35 12.12 -3.14
N LEU A 212 2.44 12.87 -2.95
CA LEU A 212 3.18 12.86 -1.69
C LEU A 212 2.32 13.33 -0.52
N GLU A 213 1.53 14.39 -0.70
CA GLU A 213 0.56 14.87 0.30
C GLU A 213 -0.49 13.80 0.63
N ILE A 214 -1.02 13.10 -0.39
CA ILE A 214 -1.98 12.00 -0.18
C ILE A 214 -1.33 10.86 0.63
N ILE A 215 -0.09 10.51 0.33
CA ILE A 215 0.64 9.47 1.07
C ILE A 215 0.83 9.89 2.52
N GLU A 216 1.32 11.10 2.76
CA GLU A 216 1.58 11.63 4.10
C GLU A 216 0.31 11.70 4.96
N LYS A 217 -0.79 12.22 4.40
CA LYS A 217 -2.06 12.29 5.12
C LYS A 217 -2.72 10.92 5.27
N GLY A 218 -2.62 10.05 4.26
CA GLY A 218 -3.33 8.78 4.19
C GLY A 218 -2.68 7.63 4.94
N PHE A 219 -1.46 7.80 5.43
CA PHE A 219 -0.66 6.69 5.96
C PHE A 219 0.16 7.08 7.19
N VAL A 220 0.32 6.14 8.14
CA VAL A 220 1.24 6.31 9.27
C VAL A 220 2.55 5.60 9.00
N LEU A 221 3.55 6.33 8.48
CA LEU A 221 4.83 5.73 8.13
C LEU A 221 5.50 5.00 9.29
N ASN A 222 5.40 5.55 10.50
CA ASN A 222 6.03 5.00 11.70
C ASN A 222 5.51 3.62 12.12
N ASP A 223 4.32 3.20 11.67
CA ASP A 223 3.80 1.86 11.97
C ASP A 223 4.49 0.76 11.13
N HIS A 224 5.08 1.14 9.99
CA HIS A 224 5.77 0.26 9.04
C HIS A 224 7.27 0.53 8.92
N CYS A 225 7.69 1.73 9.25
CA CYS A 225 9.07 2.17 9.27
C CYS A 225 9.32 2.97 10.55
N PRO A 226 9.64 2.32 11.68
CA PRO A 226 9.85 3.00 12.94
C PRO A 226 11.01 4.01 12.87
N VAL A 227 10.87 5.13 13.59
CA VAL A 227 11.90 6.19 13.68
C VAL A 227 13.29 5.65 14.00
N SER A 228 13.37 4.58 14.80
CA SER A 228 14.63 3.94 15.20
C SER A 228 15.47 3.42 14.02
N ILE A 229 14.87 3.18 12.85
CA ILE A 229 15.57 2.71 11.65
C ILE A 229 15.65 3.77 10.53
N HIS A 230 15.09 4.97 10.71
CA HIS A 230 15.02 5.98 9.64
C HIS A 230 16.39 6.36 9.10
N LEU A 231 17.40 6.54 9.96
CA LEU A 231 18.76 6.89 9.54
C LEU A 231 19.38 5.82 8.64
N ASP A 232 19.27 4.55 9.04
CA ASP A 232 19.79 3.41 8.27
C ASP A 232 19.06 3.31 6.92
N ILE A 233 17.75 3.55 6.90
CA ILE A 233 16.94 3.56 5.67
C ILE A 233 17.33 4.73 4.75
N LEU A 234 17.51 5.93 5.29
CA LEU A 234 17.96 7.10 4.54
C LEU A 234 19.31 6.86 3.87
N GLU A 235 20.26 6.24 4.57
CA GLU A 235 21.56 5.84 3.99
C GLU A 235 21.37 4.84 2.85
N MET A 236 20.52 3.83 3.01
CA MET A 236 20.25 2.85 1.95
C MET A 236 19.56 3.47 0.72
N LEU A 237 18.64 4.42 0.93
CA LEU A 237 17.99 5.16 -0.15
C LEU A 237 18.99 6.02 -0.93
N GLU A 238 19.90 6.70 -0.23
CA GLU A 238 20.98 7.48 -0.83
C GLU A 238 21.92 6.58 -1.63
N ASP A 239 22.34 5.44 -1.07
CA ASP A 239 23.19 4.46 -1.75
C ASP A 239 22.53 3.95 -3.05
N PHE A 240 21.23 3.67 -3.00
CA PHE A 240 20.46 3.27 -4.18
C PHE A 240 20.38 4.39 -5.22
N ASN A 241 20.11 5.64 -4.81
CA ASN A 241 20.10 6.80 -5.71
C ASN A 241 21.47 6.98 -6.38
N LEU A 242 22.55 6.99 -5.61
CA LEU A 242 23.91 7.16 -6.12
C LEU A 242 24.29 6.08 -7.13
N GLY A 243 23.88 4.83 -6.88
CA GLY A 243 24.17 3.67 -7.69
C GLY A 243 23.34 3.55 -8.97
N THR A 244 22.08 4.00 -8.95
CA THR A 244 21.13 3.81 -10.07
C THR A 244 20.77 5.09 -10.82
N LYS A 245 21.01 6.26 -10.21
CA LYS A 245 20.57 7.59 -10.68
C LYS A 245 19.04 7.73 -10.75
N GLU A 246 18.32 6.91 -9.99
CA GLU A 246 16.86 7.04 -9.84
C GLU A 246 16.53 8.07 -8.75
N ASP A 247 15.58 8.97 -9.05
CA ASP A 247 15.08 9.94 -8.07
C ASP A 247 14.31 9.25 -6.94
N ILE A 248 14.60 9.65 -5.69
CA ILE A 248 13.96 9.11 -4.48
C ILE A 248 13.19 10.21 -3.77
N TYR A 249 11.94 10.39 -4.16
CA TYR A 249 11.03 11.42 -3.64
C TYR A 249 10.53 11.11 -2.23
N VAL A 250 10.32 9.82 -1.92
CA VAL A 250 9.80 9.38 -0.60
C VAL A 250 10.75 9.63 0.56
N ARG A 251 12.00 10.02 0.27
CA ARG A 251 12.99 10.41 1.29
C ARG A 251 12.43 11.48 2.23
N GLN A 252 11.69 12.45 1.69
CA GLN A 252 11.11 13.54 2.48
C GLN A 252 10.13 13.04 3.57
N LEU A 253 9.54 11.86 3.40
CA LEU A 253 8.60 11.28 4.37
C LEU A 253 9.31 10.77 5.64
N LEU A 254 10.63 10.58 5.58
CA LEU A 254 11.47 10.16 6.69
C LEU A 254 12.19 11.33 7.36
N GLU A 255 12.16 12.52 6.74
CA GLU A 255 12.85 13.72 7.23
C GLU A 255 11.95 14.60 8.11
N THR A 256 10.66 14.26 8.24
CA THR A 256 9.61 15.07 8.85
C THR A 256 9.32 14.81 10.34
N ASP A 257 10.19 14.11 11.08
CA ASP A 257 10.07 13.87 12.54
C ASP A 257 11.17 14.56 13.37
#